data_AF-A0A9X0X0S1-F1
#
_entry.id   AF-A0A9X0X0S1-F1
#
_cell.length_a   1.000
_cell.length_b   1.000
_cell.length_c   1.000
_cell.angle_alpha   90.00
_cell.angle_beta   90.00
_cell.angle_gamma   90.00
#
_symmetry.space_group_name_H-M   'P 1'
#
loop_
_entity.id
_entity.type
_entity.pdbx_description
1 polymer ?
#
loop_
_entity_poly.entity_id
_entity_poly.type
_entity_poly.pdbx_seq_one_letter_code
_entity_poly.pdbx_strand_id
1 'polypeptide(L)' 'MAVLDQINGRWGRGGTLRAASAPTNPDRGMQREMMSQSYTTRLDQLWTVSCR' A
#
# COMPACT_ATOMS: atom_id res chain seq x y z
N MET A 1 15.20 -2.32 -12.30
CA MET A 1 14.68 -0.98 -12.71
C MET A 1 15.03 -0.62 -14.17
N ALA A 2 15.31 -1.58 -15.07
CA ALA A 2 15.84 -1.30 -16.41
C ALA A 2 14.86 -0.63 -17.40
N VAL A 3 13.54 -0.84 -17.23
CA VAL A 3 12.53 -0.28 -18.15
C VAL A 3 12.39 1.24 -17.99
N LEU A 4 12.47 1.74 -16.76
CA LEU A 4 12.42 3.19 -16.48
C LEU A 4 13.61 3.92 -17.13
N ASP A 5 14.80 3.32 -17.05
CA ASP A 5 16.01 3.88 -17.65
C ASP A 5 15.92 3.91 -19.18
N GLN A 6 15.37 2.86 -19.80
CA GLN A 6 15.13 2.83 -21.25
C GLN A 6 14.14 3.91 -21.71
N ILE A 7 13.08 4.13 -20.94
CA ILE A 7 12.10 5.19 -21.24
C ILE A 7 12.75 6.56 -21.10
N ASN A 8 13.50 6.79 -20.02
CA ASN A 8 14.19 8.05 -19.80
C ASN A 8 15.28 8.32 -20.85
N GLY A 9 16.02 7.31 -21.30
CA GLY A 9 17.00 7.46 -22.38
C GLY A 9 16.37 7.81 -23.74
N ARG A 10 15.17 7.28 -24.02
CA ARG A 10 14.45 7.54 -25.28
C ARG A 10 13.75 8.90 -25.31
N TRP A 11 13.26 9.38 -24.16
CA TRP A 11 12.36 10.55 -24.09
C TRP A 11 12.87 11.69 -23.21
N GLY A 12 14.03 11.56 -22.53
CA GLY A 12 14.36 12.41 -21.39
C GLY A 12 15.59 13.29 -21.57
N ARG A 13 15.34 14.58 -21.81
CA ARG A 13 16.16 15.65 -21.21
C ARG A 13 15.91 15.63 -19.69
N GLY A 14 16.52 14.70 -18.97
CA GLY A 14 16.75 14.77 -17.53
C GLY A 14 15.56 14.64 -16.55
N GLY A 15 14.41 14.06 -16.93
CA GLY A 15 13.34 13.91 -15.92
C GLY A 15 11.99 13.29 -16.31
N THR A 16 11.85 12.50 -17.38
CA THR A 16 10.52 12.05 -17.86
C THR A 16 9.79 11.13 -16.87
N LEU A 17 10.48 10.16 -16.27
CA LEU A 17 9.93 9.30 -15.22
C LEU A 17 10.90 9.24 -14.04
N ARG A 18 10.38 9.38 -12.83
CA ARG A 18 11.13 9.15 -11.58
C ARG A 18 10.44 8.05 -10.78
N ALA A 19 11.23 7.20 -10.15
CA ALA A 19 10.70 6.22 -9.21
C ALA A 19 10.08 6.98 -8.03
N ALA A 20 8.79 6.76 -7.78
CA ALA A 20 8.14 7.20 -6.56
C ALA A 20 8.34 6.12 -5.48
N SER A 21 8.69 6.54 -4.27
CA SER A 21 8.73 5.66 -3.09
C SER A 21 7.48 5.88 -2.24
N ALA A 22 6.88 4.80 -1.75
CA ALA A 22 5.88 4.90 -0.68
C ALA A 22 6.59 5.14 0.67
N PRO A 23 6.05 5.97 1.57
CA PRO A 23 6.52 6.06 2.95
C PRO A 23 6.42 4.71 3.65
N THR A 24 7.37 4.38 4.52
CA THR A 24 7.36 3.12 5.31
C THR A 24 6.17 3.03 6.24
N ASN A 25 5.69 4.18 6.75
CA ASN A 25 4.44 4.30 7.48
C ASN A 25 3.63 5.43 6.84
N PRO A 26 2.74 5.14 5.86
CA PRO A 26 1.98 6.18 5.20
C PRO A 26 0.89 6.71 6.15
N ASP A 27 0.92 8.01 6.45
CA ASP A 27 -0.18 8.70 7.18
C ASP A 27 -1.53 8.54 6.45
N ARG A 28 -1.49 8.34 5.13
CA ARG A 28 -2.64 7.90 4.32
C ARG A 28 -2.77 6.38 4.38
N GLY A 29 -3.31 5.88 5.48
CA GLY A 29 -3.91 4.55 5.51
C GLY A 29 -5.05 4.45 4.49
N MET A 30 -5.37 3.23 4.06
CA MET A 30 -6.56 3.00 3.24
C MET A 30 -7.79 3.50 4.01
N GLN A 31 -8.73 4.17 3.32
CA GLN A 31 -10.01 4.49 3.92
C GLN A 31 -10.63 3.19 4.46
N ARG A 32 -11.16 3.24 5.67
CA ARG A 32 -11.70 2.06 6.35
C ARG A 32 -12.77 1.34 5.51
N GLU A 33 -13.52 2.08 4.68
CA GLU A 33 -14.50 1.53 3.72
C GLU A 33 -13.88 0.75 2.56
N MET A 34 -12.62 1.02 2.22
CA MET A 34 -11.86 0.28 1.20
C MET A 34 -11.10 -0.92 1.80
N MET A 35 -11.06 -1.07 3.12
CA MET A 35 -10.41 -2.21 3.77
C MET A 35 -11.28 -3.46 3.63
N SER A 36 -10.66 -4.60 3.37
CA SER A 36 -11.39 -5.87 3.32
C SER A 36 -11.98 -6.18 4.70
N GLN A 37 -13.14 -6.84 4.71
CA GLN A 37 -13.78 -7.23 5.96
C GLN A 37 -12.84 -8.07 6.83
N SER A 38 -12.05 -8.97 6.22
CA SER A 38 -11.03 -9.78 6.90
C SER A 38 -9.97 -8.93 7.62
N TYR A 39 -9.61 -7.76 7.09
CA TYR A 39 -8.64 -6.84 7.70
C TYR A 39 -9.24 -6.03 8.86
N THR A 40 -10.54 -5.71 8.78
CA THR A 40 -11.23 -4.92 9.82
C THR A 40 -11.92 -5.77 10.90
N THR A 41 -11.90 -7.09 10.76
CA THR A 41 -12.61 -8.00 11.67
C THR A 41 -11.88 -8.14 13.00
N ARG A 42 -12.58 -7.79 14.09
CA ARG A 42 -12.12 -7.98 15.47
C ARG A 42 -12.65 -9.29 16.03
N LEU A 43 -11.81 -10.34 16.00
CA LEU A 43 -12.19 -11.69 16.45
C LEU A 43 -12.61 -11.74 17.93
N ASP A 44 -12.04 -10.85 18.76
CA ASP A 44 -12.40 -10.67 20.17
C ASP A 44 -13.86 -10.24 20.38
N GLN A 45 -14.46 -9.58 19.38
CA GLN A 45 -15.88 -9.20 19.40
C GLN A 45 -16.80 -10.27 18.83
N LEU A 46 -16.26 -11.21 18.06
CA LEU A 46 -17.04 -12.27 17.41
C LEU A 46 -17.14 -13.53 18.26
N TRP A 47 -16.16 -13.79 19.14
CA TRP A 47 -16.17 -14.99 19.94
C TRP A 47 -15.66 -14.75 21.35
N THR A 48 -16.48 -15.14 22.34
CA THR A 48 -16.10 -15.17 23.74
C THR A 48 -15.88 -16.63 24.14
N VAL A 49 -14.65 -16.98 24.48
CA VAL A 49 -14.34 -18.31 25.05
C VAL A 49 -14.69 -18.27 26.53
N SER A 50 -15.66 -19.09 26.94
CA SER A 50 -15.94 -19.30 28.36
C SER A 50 -15.19 -20.54 28.85
N CYS A 51 -14.51 -20.42 29.99
CA CYS A 51 -14.01 -21.57 30.76
C CYS A 51 -14.93 -21.79 31.96
N ARG A 52 -15.24 -23.06 32.24
CA ARG A 52 -16.02 -23.49 33.40
C ARG A 52 -15.13 -24.25 34.37
#